data_AF-A0A7C7CRJ7-F1
#
_entry.id   AF-A0A7C7CRJ7-F1
#
_cell.length_a   1.000
_cell.length_b   1.000
_cell.length_c   1.000
_cell.angle_alpha   90.00
_cell.angle_beta   90.00
_cell.angle_gamma   90.00
#
_symmetry.space_group_name_H-M   'P 1'
#
loop_
_entity.id
_entity.type
_entity.pdbx_description
1 polymer ?
#
loop_
_entity_poly.entity_id
_entity_poly.type
_entity_poly.pdbx_seq_one_letter_code
_entity_poly.pdbx_strand_id
1 'polypeptide(L)'
;MLPAWQNSSFRLLIIFSLLILIMHQDAFSQFKNRSIRNKKSVPTTTTSKRQFDRAVNHYNSGRYYSALDAFRRLSDYSLDINSQLSASKLMTMKSYYHIGKYEDAAEVGRIFIEQFPGSSYTDDVYSVFGDISLSENWYQSAVRYWLSSREISDDPVLKKLIDGKLIQLSKGFLNQDEVKGLLVTESNPVNRSILNLMVASGLLHSGDPDGAALVLFRLNRETLPSHFDSVYEKLRIRTYSQPLESVMIGVIAPLSGPSGSEGRAYLKGIQEAAKRFSDDNYSLVLEVVDNEGDELKTTESVQILSANPNIVAILGPLSTSGSISASAAAAQMKILLMLPTASRMGLTNAGDNVLQLNSTLFQQG
;
A
#
# COMPACT_ATOMS: atom_id res chain seq x y z
N MET A 1 29.02 -54.25 -39.01
CA MET A 1 27.63 -54.44 -38.51
C MET A 1 27.37 -53.36 -37.46
N LEU A 2 26.58 -52.35 -37.80
CA LEU A 2 26.08 -51.33 -36.86
C LEU A 2 24.70 -51.77 -36.35
N PRO A 3 24.35 -51.54 -35.08
CA PRO A 3 23.17 -52.16 -34.48
C PRO A 3 21.85 -51.52 -34.97
N ALA A 4 20.85 -52.35 -35.21
CA ALA A 4 19.52 -51.98 -35.75
C ALA A 4 18.70 -50.99 -34.88
N TRP A 5 19.17 -50.63 -33.69
CA TRP A 5 18.50 -49.69 -32.78
C TRP A 5 18.81 -48.22 -33.06
N GLN A 6 19.85 -47.91 -33.85
CA GLN A 6 20.21 -46.52 -34.20
C GLN A 6 19.26 -45.89 -35.24
N ASN A 7 18.51 -46.69 -36.00
CA ASN A 7 17.63 -46.20 -37.08
C ASN A 7 16.28 -45.65 -36.56
N SER A 8 15.77 -46.19 -35.46
CA SER A 8 14.44 -45.82 -34.93
C SER A 8 14.48 -44.45 -34.24
N SER A 9 15.52 -44.18 -33.45
CA SER A 9 15.69 -42.91 -32.74
C SER A 9 15.98 -41.75 -33.69
N PHE A 10 16.73 -41.99 -34.77
CA PHE A 10 17.02 -40.98 -35.78
C PHE A 10 15.79 -40.62 -36.62
N ARG A 11 14.94 -41.60 -36.94
CA ARG A 11 13.64 -41.37 -37.60
C ARG A 11 12.69 -40.56 -36.72
N LEU A 12 12.64 -40.84 -35.41
CA LEU A 12 11.83 -40.07 -34.46
C LEU A 12 12.28 -38.62 -34.36
N LEU A 13 13.59 -38.36 -34.36
CA LEU A 13 14.16 -37.01 -34.32
C LEU A 13 13.84 -36.22 -35.58
N ILE A 14 13.89 -36.85 -36.76
CA ILE A 14 13.49 -36.25 -38.04
C ILE A 14 11.99 -35.92 -38.06
N ILE A 15 11.14 -36.85 -37.60
CA ILE A 15 9.69 -36.63 -37.51
C ILE A 15 9.36 -35.48 -36.56
N PHE A 16 10.04 -35.41 -35.40
CA PHE A 16 9.84 -34.33 -34.43
C PHE A 16 10.29 -32.97 -34.98
N SER A 17 11.42 -32.95 -35.71
CA SER A 17 11.92 -31.74 -36.38
C SER A 17 10.97 -31.25 -37.47
N LEU A 18 10.41 -32.17 -38.27
CA LEU A 18 9.41 -31.87 -39.29
C LEU A 18 8.08 -31.38 -38.68
N LEU A 19 7.63 -31.98 -37.58
CA LEU A 19 6.45 -31.52 -36.83
C LEU A 19 6.63 -30.10 -36.32
N ILE A 20 7.79 -29.79 -35.71
CA ILE A 20 8.10 -28.43 -35.26
C ILE A 20 8.11 -27.46 -36.46
N LEU A 21 8.70 -27.85 -37.59
CA LEU A 21 8.76 -27.00 -38.77
C LEU A 21 7.36 -26.72 -39.35
N ILE A 22 6.50 -27.74 -39.44
CA ILE A 22 5.12 -27.63 -39.91
C ILE A 22 4.28 -26.81 -38.94
N MET A 23 4.40 -27.03 -37.63
CA MET A 23 3.72 -26.22 -36.61
C MET A 23 4.17 -24.76 -36.67
N HIS A 24 5.47 -24.51 -36.91
CA HIS A 24 5.98 -23.16 -37.08
C HIS A 24 5.45 -22.52 -38.38
N GLN A 25 5.36 -23.29 -39.47
CA GLN A 25 4.84 -22.82 -40.76
C GLN A 25 3.33 -22.53 -40.70
N ASP A 26 2.56 -23.37 -40.03
CA ASP A 26 1.12 -23.18 -39.81
C ASP A 26 0.85 -22.03 -38.83
N ALA A 27 1.62 -21.92 -37.75
CA ALA A 27 1.55 -20.78 -36.86
C ALA A 27 1.88 -19.48 -37.60
N PHE A 28 2.91 -19.49 -38.46
CA PHE A 28 3.32 -18.33 -39.25
C PHE A 28 2.32 -18.02 -40.38
N SER A 29 1.70 -19.02 -41.01
CA SER A 29 0.66 -18.82 -42.02
C SER A 29 -0.63 -18.27 -41.40
N GLN A 30 -1.01 -18.74 -40.21
CA GLN A 30 -2.12 -18.18 -39.43
C GLN A 30 -1.81 -16.76 -38.94
N PHE A 31 -0.56 -16.47 -38.59
CA PHE A 31 -0.11 -15.11 -38.24
C PHE A 31 -0.16 -14.17 -39.45
N LYS A 32 0.30 -14.64 -40.62
CA LYS A 32 0.29 -13.88 -41.88
C LYS A 32 -1.14 -13.65 -42.39
N ASN A 33 -2.02 -14.66 -42.29
CA ASN A 33 -3.44 -14.51 -42.65
C ASN A 33 -4.21 -13.62 -41.64
N ARG A 34 -3.86 -13.61 -40.35
CA ARG A 34 -4.38 -12.62 -39.37
C ARG A 34 -3.88 -11.20 -39.68
N SER A 35 -2.62 -11.06 -40.08
CA SER A 35 -2.02 -9.77 -40.47
C SER A 35 -2.67 -9.21 -41.75
N ILE A 36 -3.05 -10.05 -42.71
CA ILE A 36 -3.67 -9.63 -43.98
C ILE A 36 -5.18 -9.32 -43.81
N ARG A 37 -5.89 -9.95 -42.86
CA ARG A 37 -7.31 -9.63 -42.55
C ARG A 37 -7.51 -8.37 -41.70
N ASN A 38 -6.48 -7.87 -41.02
CA ASN A 38 -6.53 -6.63 -40.24
C ASN A 38 -5.93 -5.46 -41.04
N LYS A 39 -6.63 -4.98 -42.06
CA LYS A 39 -6.56 -3.54 -42.33
C LYS A 39 -7.09 -2.87 -41.06
N LYS A 40 -6.21 -2.35 -40.19
CA LYS A 40 -6.62 -1.59 -39.01
C LYS A 40 -7.59 -0.51 -39.50
N SER A 41 -8.87 -0.67 -39.18
CA SER A 41 -9.88 0.34 -39.46
C SER A 41 -9.39 1.65 -38.85
N VAL A 42 -9.47 2.75 -39.60
CA VAL A 42 -9.13 4.07 -39.07
C VAL A 42 -9.94 4.28 -37.80
N PRO A 43 -9.28 4.59 -36.66
CA PRO A 43 -9.99 4.76 -35.39
C PRO A 43 -10.96 5.92 -35.50
N THR A 44 -12.19 5.69 -35.08
CA THR A 44 -13.26 6.70 -34.96
C THR A 44 -13.58 6.95 -33.49
N THR A 45 -14.23 8.07 -33.20
CA THR A 45 -14.68 8.43 -31.85
C THR A 45 -15.52 7.32 -31.19
N THR A 46 -16.43 6.69 -31.94
CA THR A 46 -17.24 5.56 -31.44
C THR A 46 -16.39 4.34 -31.11
N THR A 47 -15.42 4.01 -31.96
CA THR A 47 -14.53 2.87 -31.70
C THR A 47 -13.58 3.12 -30.54
N SER A 48 -13.11 4.36 -30.38
CA SER A 48 -12.28 4.83 -29.27
C SER A 48 -13.03 4.71 -27.95
N LYS A 49 -14.27 5.22 -27.86
CA LYS A 49 -15.11 5.08 -26.67
C LYS A 49 -15.32 3.62 -26.25
N ARG A 50 -15.64 2.73 -27.21
CA ARG A 50 -15.79 1.29 -26.92
C ARG A 50 -14.48 0.65 -26.45
N GLN A 51 -13.34 1.09 -26.99
CA GLN A 51 -12.02 0.64 -26.53
C GLN A 51 -11.74 1.13 -25.11
N PHE A 52 -12.11 2.37 -24.79
CA PHE A 52 -12.00 2.95 -23.45
C PHE A 52 -12.82 2.16 -22.43
N ASP A 53 -14.10 1.89 -22.70
CA ASP A 53 -14.97 1.12 -21.80
C ASP A 53 -14.41 -0.29 -21.55
N ARG A 54 -13.87 -0.93 -22.59
CA ARG A 54 -13.19 -2.23 -22.45
C ARG A 54 -11.91 -2.13 -21.61
N ALA A 55 -11.13 -1.07 -21.76
CA ALA A 55 -9.93 -0.83 -20.98
C ALA A 55 -10.27 -0.61 -19.50
N VAL A 56 -11.32 0.15 -19.20
CA VAL A 56 -11.88 0.32 -17.85
C VAL A 56 -12.31 -1.04 -17.27
N ASN A 57 -12.98 -1.89 -18.05
CA ASN A 57 -13.33 -3.24 -17.60
C ASN A 57 -12.10 -4.11 -17.32
N HIS A 58 -11.00 -3.95 -18.07
CA HIS A 58 -9.73 -4.62 -17.74
C HIS A 58 -9.16 -4.10 -16.41
N TYR A 59 -9.14 -2.78 -16.22
CA TYR A 59 -8.66 -2.15 -15.00
C TYR A 59 -9.45 -2.59 -13.75
N ASN A 60 -10.78 -2.48 -13.80
CA ASN A 60 -11.67 -2.83 -12.69
C ASN A 60 -11.64 -4.34 -12.33
N SER A 61 -11.17 -5.19 -13.26
CA SER A 61 -10.96 -6.62 -13.01
C SER A 61 -9.54 -6.95 -12.53
N GLY A 62 -8.71 -5.97 -12.18
CA GLY A 62 -7.31 -6.17 -11.77
C GLY A 62 -6.38 -6.60 -12.90
N ARG A 63 -6.82 -6.59 -14.17
CA ARG A 63 -5.99 -6.95 -15.32
C ARG A 63 -5.18 -5.74 -15.80
N TYR A 64 -4.29 -5.24 -14.94
CA TYR A 64 -3.59 -3.98 -15.14
C TYR A 64 -2.67 -3.97 -16.37
N TYR A 65 -2.04 -5.08 -16.73
CA TYR A 65 -1.26 -5.19 -17.98
C TYR A 65 -2.14 -5.02 -19.23
N SER A 66 -3.31 -5.66 -19.28
CA SER A 66 -4.26 -5.51 -20.39
C SER A 66 -4.85 -4.10 -20.44
N ALA A 67 -5.13 -3.52 -19.27
CA ALA A 67 -5.61 -2.15 -19.17
C ALA A 67 -4.55 -1.17 -19.70
N LEU A 68 -3.30 -1.33 -19.27
CA LEU A 68 -2.18 -0.50 -19.70
C LEU A 68 -1.97 -0.54 -21.22
N ASP A 69 -1.94 -1.72 -21.84
CA ASP A 69 -1.81 -1.85 -23.30
C ASP A 69 -2.96 -1.13 -24.05
N ALA A 70 -4.19 -1.22 -23.53
CA ALA A 70 -5.34 -0.56 -24.13
C ALA A 70 -5.30 0.97 -23.93
N PHE A 71 -5.01 1.46 -22.72
CA PHE A 71 -4.96 2.89 -22.42
C PHE A 71 -3.80 3.59 -23.11
N ARG A 72 -2.62 2.96 -23.24
CA ARG A 72 -1.50 3.52 -24.02
C ARG A 72 -1.90 3.80 -25.46
N ARG A 73 -2.59 2.86 -26.12
CA ARG A 73 -3.07 3.05 -27.49
C ARG A 73 -4.10 4.17 -27.60
N LEU A 74 -5.01 4.28 -26.61
CA LEU A 74 -5.98 5.37 -26.55
C LEU A 74 -5.31 6.73 -26.30
N SER A 75 -4.21 6.74 -25.56
CA SER A 75 -3.39 7.92 -25.28
C SER A 75 -2.54 8.41 -26.45
N ASP A 76 -2.43 7.62 -27.52
CA ASP A 76 -1.75 8.00 -28.78
C ASP A 76 -2.72 8.62 -29.80
N TYR A 77 -4.02 8.59 -29.54
CA TYR A 77 -5.03 9.23 -30.40
C TYR A 77 -5.09 10.74 -30.17
N SER A 78 -5.44 11.49 -31.21
CA SER A 78 -5.76 12.91 -31.12
C SER A 78 -7.11 13.14 -30.43
N LEU A 79 -7.34 14.35 -29.92
CA LEU A 79 -8.53 14.70 -29.14
C LEU A 79 -9.84 14.53 -29.93
N ASP A 80 -9.82 14.73 -31.25
CA ASP A 80 -10.99 14.52 -32.13
C ASP A 80 -11.39 13.04 -32.25
N ILE A 81 -10.42 12.13 -32.08
CA ILE A 81 -10.66 10.68 -32.07
C ILE A 81 -10.95 10.18 -30.65
N ASN A 82 -10.26 10.72 -29.64
CA ASN A 82 -10.45 10.33 -28.25
C ASN A 82 -10.89 11.52 -27.39
N SER A 83 -12.19 11.68 -27.22
CA SER A 83 -12.76 12.68 -26.31
C SER A 83 -12.42 12.42 -24.83
N GLN A 84 -11.94 11.22 -24.49
CA GLN A 84 -11.53 10.79 -23.15
C GLN A 84 -10.00 10.75 -23.02
N LEU A 85 -9.29 11.63 -23.75
CA LEU A 85 -7.83 11.58 -23.85
C LEU A 85 -7.14 11.80 -22.48
N SER A 86 -7.56 12.81 -21.72
CA SER A 86 -7.02 13.05 -20.37
C SER A 86 -7.32 11.86 -19.46
N ALA A 87 -8.56 11.38 -19.41
CA ALA A 87 -8.92 10.17 -18.67
C ALA A 87 -8.07 8.95 -19.09
N SER A 88 -7.79 8.77 -20.38
CA SER A 88 -6.95 7.68 -20.88
C SER A 88 -5.50 7.79 -20.39
N LYS A 89 -4.95 9.01 -20.34
CA LYS A 89 -3.61 9.29 -19.79
C LYS A 89 -3.56 9.05 -18.28
N LEU A 90 -4.56 9.52 -17.53
CA LEU A 90 -4.68 9.20 -16.10
C LEU A 90 -4.75 7.69 -15.87
N MET A 91 -5.57 6.98 -16.63
CA MET A 91 -5.71 5.53 -16.49
C MET A 91 -4.45 4.78 -16.91
N THR A 92 -3.65 5.33 -17.83
CA THR A 92 -2.30 4.82 -18.14
C THR A 92 -1.39 4.96 -16.91
N MET A 93 -1.34 6.14 -16.28
CA MET A 93 -0.59 6.38 -15.05
C MET A 93 -1.00 5.42 -13.93
N LYS A 94 -2.31 5.32 -13.64
CA LYS A 94 -2.85 4.40 -12.64
C LYS A 94 -2.52 2.93 -12.94
N SER A 95 -2.55 2.54 -14.21
CA SER A 95 -2.19 1.17 -14.61
C SER A 95 -0.70 0.88 -14.41
N TYR A 96 0.19 1.83 -14.71
CA TYR A 96 1.63 1.69 -14.42
C TYR A 96 1.91 1.57 -12.92
N TYR A 97 1.23 2.40 -12.10
CA TYR A 97 1.32 2.32 -10.64
C TYR A 97 0.96 0.92 -10.12
N HIS A 98 -0.17 0.36 -10.54
CA HIS A 98 -0.62 -0.96 -10.08
C HIS A 98 0.26 -2.14 -10.51
N ILE A 99 1.10 -1.98 -11.54
CA ILE A 99 2.09 -3.00 -11.93
C ILE A 99 3.47 -2.75 -11.33
N GLY A 100 3.61 -1.80 -10.39
CA GLY A 100 4.86 -1.47 -9.71
C GLY A 100 5.87 -0.69 -10.55
N LYS A 101 5.43 -0.10 -11.68
CA LYS A 101 6.29 0.71 -12.55
C LYS A 101 6.15 2.18 -12.21
N TYR A 102 6.68 2.56 -11.04
CA TYR A 102 6.46 3.87 -10.45
C TYR A 102 7.09 5.02 -11.25
N GLU A 103 8.28 4.84 -11.83
CA GLU A 103 8.91 5.86 -12.67
C GLU A 103 8.10 6.14 -13.95
N ASP A 104 7.63 5.08 -14.62
CA ASP A 104 6.77 5.21 -15.80
C ASP A 104 5.44 5.89 -15.44
N ALA A 105 4.86 5.57 -14.28
CA ALA A 105 3.66 6.22 -13.78
C ALA A 105 3.91 7.72 -13.52
N ALA A 106 5.01 8.06 -12.85
CA ALA A 106 5.38 9.43 -12.57
C ALA A 106 5.60 10.25 -13.85
N GLU A 107 6.26 9.66 -14.85
CA GLU A 107 6.47 10.30 -16.15
C GLU A 107 5.14 10.60 -16.87
N VAL A 108 4.22 9.63 -16.91
CA VAL A 108 2.89 9.87 -17.49
C VAL A 108 2.13 10.97 -16.73
N GLY A 109 2.27 11.02 -15.40
CA GLY A 109 1.70 12.08 -14.58
C GLY A 109 2.27 13.46 -14.92
N ARG A 110 3.60 13.58 -15.09
CA ARG A 110 4.26 14.85 -15.47
C ARG A 110 3.76 15.34 -16.84
N ILE A 111 3.73 14.45 -17.81
CA ILE A 111 3.17 14.72 -19.14
C ILE A 111 1.69 15.13 -19.05
N PHE A 112 0.91 14.50 -18.17
CA PHE A 112 -0.49 14.86 -17.97
C PHE A 112 -0.63 16.32 -17.50
N ILE A 113 0.13 16.72 -16.48
CA ILE A 113 0.05 18.09 -15.93
C ILE A 113 0.43 19.13 -16.99
N GLU A 114 1.43 18.83 -17.82
CA GLU A 114 1.84 19.70 -18.92
C GLU A 114 0.76 19.82 -20.02
N GLN A 115 0.17 18.69 -20.43
CA GLN A 115 -0.75 18.64 -21.57
C GLN A 115 -2.21 18.97 -21.20
N PHE A 116 -2.63 18.71 -19.97
CA PHE A 116 -4.01 18.83 -19.50
C PHE A 116 -4.13 19.58 -18.15
N PRO A 117 -3.51 20.77 -17.98
CA PRO A 117 -3.45 21.44 -16.67
C PRO A 117 -4.83 21.79 -16.09
N GLY A 118 -5.83 22.05 -16.96
CA GLY A 118 -7.22 22.35 -16.57
C GLY A 118 -8.16 21.13 -16.51
N SER A 119 -7.64 19.91 -16.57
CA SER A 119 -8.48 18.71 -16.50
C SER A 119 -9.09 18.54 -15.12
N SER A 120 -10.34 18.06 -15.06
CA SER A 120 -11.01 17.64 -13.81
C SER A 120 -10.41 16.39 -13.15
N TYR A 121 -9.24 15.95 -13.61
CA TYR A 121 -8.51 14.77 -13.16
C TYR A 121 -7.12 15.14 -12.64
N THR A 122 -6.81 16.44 -12.59
CA THR A 122 -5.53 16.93 -12.07
C THR A 122 -5.36 16.57 -10.60
N ASP A 123 -6.44 16.60 -9.81
CA ASP A 123 -6.48 16.12 -8.43
C ASP A 123 -6.14 14.63 -8.33
N ASP A 124 -6.74 13.78 -9.17
CA ASP A 124 -6.40 12.36 -9.27
C ASP A 124 -4.91 12.14 -9.57
N VAL A 125 -4.31 12.93 -10.47
CA VAL A 125 -2.87 12.82 -10.79
C VAL A 125 -2.01 13.12 -9.57
N TYR A 126 -2.30 14.21 -8.84
CA TYR A 126 -1.61 14.52 -7.58
C TYR A 126 -1.83 13.43 -6.52
N SER A 127 -3.03 12.84 -6.46
CA SER A 127 -3.32 11.72 -5.55
C SER A 127 -2.41 10.52 -5.86
N VAL A 128 -2.24 10.17 -7.15
CA VAL A 128 -1.37 9.07 -7.58
C VAL A 128 0.12 9.41 -7.37
N PHE A 129 0.56 10.66 -7.52
CA PHE A 129 1.93 11.05 -7.12
C PHE A 129 2.19 10.81 -5.63
N GLY A 130 1.19 11.07 -4.79
CA GLY A 130 1.27 10.74 -3.37
C GLY A 130 1.35 9.22 -3.13
N ASP A 131 0.59 8.42 -3.89
CA ASP A 131 0.59 6.96 -3.79
C ASP A 131 1.92 6.33 -4.26
N ILE A 132 2.51 6.88 -5.33
CA ILE A 132 3.86 6.55 -5.78
C ILE A 132 4.87 6.88 -4.68
N SER A 133 4.80 8.09 -4.11
CA SER A 133 5.71 8.52 -3.05
C SER A 133 5.61 7.64 -1.80
N LEU A 134 4.39 7.24 -1.42
CA LEU A 134 4.17 6.28 -0.33
C LEU A 134 4.83 4.94 -0.64
N SER A 135 4.66 4.42 -1.85
CA SER A 135 5.21 3.12 -2.26
C SER A 135 6.74 3.09 -2.24
N GLU A 136 7.38 4.25 -2.49
CA GLU A 136 8.82 4.46 -2.42
C GLU A 136 9.32 4.88 -1.01
N ASN A 137 8.44 4.88 0.00
CA ASN A 137 8.71 5.32 1.37
C ASN A 137 9.11 6.80 1.51
N TRP A 138 8.79 7.64 0.53
CA TRP A 138 8.99 9.09 0.58
C TRP A 138 7.78 9.76 1.25
N TYR A 139 7.60 9.51 2.55
CA TYR A 139 6.41 9.93 3.29
C TYR A 139 6.16 11.44 3.26
N GLN A 140 7.21 12.27 3.34
CA GLN A 140 7.08 13.72 3.24
C GLN A 140 6.51 14.16 1.87
N SER A 141 6.97 13.54 0.79
CA SER A 141 6.46 13.79 -0.56
C SER A 141 5.03 13.28 -0.72
N ALA A 142 4.70 12.13 -0.12
CA ALA A 142 3.34 11.58 -0.13
C ALA A 142 2.35 12.56 0.49
N VAL A 143 2.66 13.08 1.69
CA VAL A 143 1.85 14.12 2.37
C VAL A 143 1.71 15.36 1.49
N ARG A 144 2.80 15.86 0.91
CA ARG A 144 2.78 17.04 0.04
C ARG A 144 1.81 16.87 -1.13
N TYR A 145 1.94 15.78 -1.89
CA TYR A 145 1.12 15.54 -3.07
C TYR A 145 -0.35 15.28 -2.74
N TRP A 146 -0.62 14.56 -1.65
CA TRP A 146 -1.98 14.36 -1.18
C TRP A 146 -2.64 15.65 -0.69
N LEU A 147 -1.92 16.52 0.03
CA LEU A 147 -2.44 17.83 0.42
C LEU A 147 -2.72 18.71 -0.81
N SER A 148 -1.84 18.72 -1.82
CA SER A 148 -2.09 19.41 -3.08
C SER A 148 -3.32 18.87 -3.82
N SER A 149 -3.48 17.54 -3.91
CA SER A 149 -4.66 16.89 -4.50
C SER A 149 -5.94 17.29 -3.76
N ARG A 150 -5.92 17.20 -2.43
CA ARG A 150 -7.05 17.52 -1.56
C ARG A 150 -7.48 18.98 -1.68
N GLU A 151 -6.53 19.89 -1.78
CA GLU A 151 -6.76 21.33 -1.89
C GLU A 151 -7.51 21.70 -3.18
N ILE A 152 -7.11 21.11 -4.32
CA ILE A 152 -7.70 21.44 -5.63
C ILE A 152 -8.93 20.59 -5.99
N SER A 153 -9.18 19.49 -5.27
CA SER A 153 -10.30 18.60 -5.55
C SER A 153 -11.63 19.18 -5.06
N ASP A 154 -12.70 18.99 -5.81
CA ASP A 154 -14.07 19.20 -5.33
C ASP A 154 -14.79 17.89 -4.98
N ASP A 155 -14.16 16.73 -5.22
CA ASP A 155 -14.75 15.42 -4.95
C ASP A 155 -14.66 15.06 -3.46
N PRO A 156 -15.79 14.98 -2.73
CA PRO A 156 -15.78 14.59 -1.32
C PRO A 156 -15.30 13.15 -1.10
N VAL A 157 -15.44 12.27 -2.09
CA VAL A 157 -14.98 10.87 -2.00
C VAL A 157 -13.45 10.83 -2.03
N LEU A 158 -12.83 11.52 -2.99
CA LEU A 158 -11.37 11.64 -3.07
C LEU A 158 -10.79 12.33 -1.83
N LYS A 159 -11.38 13.43 -1.36
CA LYS A 159 -10.96 14.10 -0.12
C LYS A 159 -10.99 13.17 1.09
N LYS A 160 -12.07 12.39 1.25
CA LYS A 160 -12.18 11.40 2.33
C LYS A 160 -11.11 10.32 2.24
N LEU A 161 -10.83 9.82 1.03
CA LEU A 161 -9.77 8.82 0.80
C LEU A 161 -8.40 9.38 1.20
N ILE A 162 -8.08 10.60 0.78
CA ILE A 162 -6.83 11.29 1.11
C ILE A 162 -6.73 11.55 2.62
N ASP A 163 -7.80 12.02 3.26
CA ASP A 163 -7.83 12.26 4.70
C ASP A 163 -7.51 10.98 5.47
N GLY A 164 -8.06 9.83 5.04
CA GLY A 164 -7.72 8.53 5.60
C GLY A 164 -6.21 8.21 5.49
N LYS A 165 -5.61 8.45 4.33
CA LYS A 165 -4.17 8.22 4.10
C LYS A 165 -3.29 9.14 4.98
N LEU A 166 -3.65 10.42 5.09
CA LEU A 166 -2.96 11.40 5.95
C LEU A 166 -3.06 11.02 7.44
N ILE A 167 -4.23 10.57 7.89
CA ILE A 167 -4.43 10.06 9.25
C ILE A 167 -3.53 8.84 9.50
N GLN A 168 -3.42 7.90 8.57
CA GLN A 168 -2.51 6.77 8.75
C GLN A 168 -1.05 7.23 8.88
N LEU A 169 -0.58 8.13 8.00
CA LEU A 169 0.79 8.64 8.09
C LEU A 169 1.06 9.40 9.41
N SER A 170 0.05 10.07 9.97
CA SER A 170 0.17 10.78 11.26
C SER A 170 0.45 9.86 12.45
N LYS A 171 0.25 8.54 12.31
CA LYS A 171 0.51 7.55 13.37
C LYS A 171 2.00 7.18 13.51
N GLY A 172 2.90 8.06 13.08
CA GLY A 172 4.33 7.91 13.32
C GLY A 172 5.19 7.58 12.10
N PHE A 173 4.63 7.57 10.89
CA PHE A 173 5.43 7.38 9.68
C PHE A 173 6.30 8.59 9.35
N LEU A 174 5.95 9.78 9.84
CA LEU A 174 6.80 10.96 9.77
C LEU A 174 7.18 11.42 11.17
N ASN A 175 8.44 11.84 11.34
CA ASN A 175 8.86 12.54 12.54
C ASN A 175 8.41 14.01 12.52
N GLN A 176 8.50 14.67 13.68
CA GLN A 176 8.01 16.03 13.85
C GLN A 176 8.70 17.04 12.92
N ASP A 177 10.01 16.88 12.67
CA ASP A 177 10.79 17.84 11.89
C ASP A 177 10.52 17.75 10.39
N GLU A 178 10.24 16.54 9.87
CA GLU A 178 9.78 16.34 8.50
C GLU A 178 8.46 17.07 8.23
N VAL A 179 7.52 16.99 9.18
CA VAL A 179 6.23 17.69 9.11
C VAL A 179 6.40 19.20 9.27
N LYS A 180 7.26 19.66 10.20
CA LYS A 180 7.59 21.10 10.32
C LYS A 180 8.17 21.64 9.01
N GLY A 181 9.00 20.87 8.31
CA GLY A 181 9.53 21.24 6.99
C GLY A 181 8.44 21.52 5.96
N LEU A 182 7.32 20.78 5.99
CA LEU A 182 6.16 21.05 5.14
C LEU A 182 5.44 22.36 5.52
N LEU A 183 5.29 22.61 6.83
CA LEU A 183 4.65 23.82 7.36
C LEU A 183 5.36 25.13 7.00
N VAL A 184 6.67 25.09 6.70
CA VAL A 184 7.45 26.28 6.31
C VAL A 184 6.90 26.93 5.04
N THR A 185 6.50 26.13 4.06
CA THR A 185 6.03 26.62 2.75
C THR A 185 4.52 26.59 2.58
N GLU A 186 3.79 25.95 3.50
CA GLU A 186 2.35 25.76 3.38
C GLU A 186 1.56 26.98 3.84
N SER A 187 0.77 27.56 2.94
CA SER A 187 -0.04 28.75 3.17
C SER A 187 -1.53 28.44 3.33
N ASN A 188 -2.02 27.31 2.79
CA ASN A 188 -3.42 26.93 2.85
C ASN A 188 -3.84 26.63 4.30
N PRO A 189 -4.80 27.37 4.90
CA PRO A 189 -5.17 27.20 6.31
C PRO A 189 -5.64 25.78 6.68
N VAL A 190 -6.31 25.09 5.76
CA VAL A 190 -6.81 23.72 5.96
C VAL A 190 -5.64 22.75 6.00
N ASN A 191 -4.72 22.83 5.02
CA ASN A 191 -3.52 21.99 5.01
C ASN A 191 -2.64 22.25 6.25
N ARG A 192 -2.48 23.51 6.65
CA ARG A 192 -1.76 23.88 7.88
C ARG A 192 -2.38 23.23 9.12
N SER A 193 -3.71 23.20 9.23
CA SER A 193 -4.40 22.55 10.35
C SER A 193 -4.21 21.04 10.37
N ILE A 194 -4.22 20.38 9.21
CA ILE A 194 -3.90 18.95 9.09
C ILE A 194 -2.45 18.69 9.50
N LEU A 195 -1.49 19.48 8.99
CA LEU A 195 -0.08 19.35 9.34
C LEU A 195 0.17 19.62 10.83
N ASN A 196 -0.50 20.59 11.45
CA ASN A 196 -0.40 20.85 12.88
C ASN A 196 -0.90 19.67 13.72
N LEU A 197 -1.95 18.96 13.30
CA LEU A 197 -2.33 17.69 13.93
C LEU A 197 -1.22 16.63 13.84
N MET A 198 -0.59 16.51 12.67
CA MET A 198 0.53 15.58 12.48
C MET A 198 1.72 15.95 13.38
N VAL A 199 2.04 17.24 13.52
CA VAL A 199 3.05 17.73 14.47
C VAL A 199 2.69 17.36 15.91
N ALA A 200 1.45 17.58 16.34
CA ALA A 200 0.99 17.24 17.68
C ALA A 200 1.07 15.73 17.96
N SER A 201 0.75 14.90 16.97
CA SER A 201 0.93 13.44 17.06
C SER A 201 2.40 13.05 17.22
N GLY A 202 3.29 13.65 16.43
CA GLY A 202 4.75 13.44 16.53
C GLY A 202 5.32 13.84 17.88
N LEU A 203 4.90 15.00 18.42
CA LEU A 203 5.27 15.48 19.76
C LEU A 203 4.85 14.51 20.86
N LEU A 204 3.61 14.03 20.81
CA LEU A 204 3.14 13.01 21.76
C LEU A 204 3.89 11.69 21.65
N HIS A 205 4.35 11.34 20.45
CA HIS A 205 5.17 10.16 20.26
C HIS A 205 6.56 10.31 20.90
N SER A 206 7.19 11.48 20.72
CA SER A 206 8.49 11.80 21.33
C SER A 206 8.44 12.18 22.81
N GLY A 207 7.28 12.04 23.48
CA GLY A 207 7.14 12.32 24.90
C GLY A 207 7.05 13.80 25.28
N ASP A 208 6.62 14.67 24.36
CA ASP A 208 6.40 16.11 24.61
C ASP A 208 4.89 16.47 24.57
N PRO A 209 4.11 16.13 25.63
CA PRO A 209 2.69 16.45 25.70
C PRO A 209 2.41 17.95 25.83
N ASP A 210 3.32 18.73 26.43
CA ASP A 210 3.17 20.18 26.60
C ASP A 210 3.29 20.91 25.26
N GLY A 211 4.30 20.54 24.46
CA GLY A 211 4.44 21.02 23.09
C GLY A 211 3.23 20.65 22.25
N ALA A 212 2.74 19.40 22.37
CA ALA A 212 1.54 18.95 21.67
C ALA A 212 0.31 19.76 22.09
N ALA A 213 0.14 20.03 23.39
CA ALA A 213 -0.96 20.85 23.92
C ALA A 213 -0.92 22.26 23.33
N LEU A 214 0.26 22.87 23.24
CA LEU A 214 0.43 24.21 22.68
C LEU A 214 0.06 24.26 21.19
N VAL A 215 0.49 23.25 20.41
CA VAL A 215 0.14 23.15 18.99
C VAL A 215 -1.37 22.97 18.81
N LEU A 216 -1.99 22.07 19.57
CA LEU A 216 -3.44 21.83 19.52
C LEU A 216 -4.25 23.05 19.98
N PHE A 217 -3.79 23.77 21.01
CA PHE A 217 -4.44 24.99 21.50
C PHE A 217 -4.46 26.11 20.45
N ARG A 218 -3.39 26.24 19.66
CA ARG A 218 -3.28 27.25 18.59
C ARG A 218 -3.94 26.84 17.28
N LEU A 219 -4.31 25.56 17.13
CA LEU A 219 -4.92 25.04 15.92
C LEU A 219 -6.32 25.65 15.72
N ASN A 220 -6.56 26.22 14.54
CA ASN A 220 -7.89 26.73 14.21
C ASN A 220 -8.84 25.58 13.85
N ARG A 221 -9.71 25.22 14.79
CA ARG A 221 -10.70 24.13 14.67
C ARG A 221 -11.68 24.32 13.52
N GLU A 222 -11.98 25.54 13.11
CA GLU A 222 -12.91 25.82 11.99
C GLU A 222 -12.33 25.40 10.64
N THR A 223 -11.00 25.42 10.53
CA THR A 223 -10.30 25.01 9.30
C THR A 223 -9.94 23.52 9.28
N LEU A 224 -10.17 22.81 10.39
CA LEU A 224 -9.86 21.39 10.47
C LEU A 224 -11.01 20.58 9.84
N PRO A 225 -10.73 19.69 8.85
CA PRO A 225 -11.78 18.87 8.28
C PRO A 225 -12.35 17.89 9.31
N SER A 226 -13.67 17.69 9.29
CA SER A 226 -14.40 16.86 10.28
C SER A 226 -13.91 15.41 10.36
N HIS A 227 -13.32 14.87 9.29
CA HIS A 227 -12.68 13.55 9.29
C HIS A 227 -11.57 13.42 10.34
N PHE A 228 -10.95 14.53 10.75
CA PHE A 228 -9.89 14.57 11.74
C PHE A 228 -10.37 14.85 13.17
N ASP A 229 -11.68 15.04 13.40
CA ASP A 229 -12.18 15.38 14.73
C ASP A 229 -11.84 14.30 15.76
N SER A 230 -12.09 13.03 15.44
CA SER A 230 -11.74 11.92 16.34
C SER A 230 -10.24 11.87 16.64
N VAL A 231 -9.39 12.23 15.65
CA VAL A 231 -7.94 12.29 15.84
C VAL A 231 -7.58 13.43 16.79
N TYR A 232 -8.09 14.64 16.55
CA TYR A 232 -7.88 15.78 17.43
C TYR A 232 -8.27 15.49 18.89
N GLU A 233 -9.46 14.92 19.11
CA GLU A 233 -9.95 14.58 20.44
C GLU A 233 -9.03 13.57 21.14
N LYS A 234 -8.59 12.53 20.43
CA LYS A 234 -7.65 11.53 20.96
C LYS A 234 -6.31 12.15 21.31
N LEU A 235 -5.75 13.00 20.46
CA LEU A 235 -4.48 13.67 20.73
C LEU A 235 -4.61 14.62 21.93
N ARG A 236 -5.68 15.42 22.01
CA ARG A 236 -5.92 16.33 23.13
C ARG A 236 -6.02 15.59 24.47
N ILE A 237 -6.68 14.43 24.52
CA ILE A 237 -6.75 13.64 25.75
C ILE A 237 -5.34 13.18 26.17
N ARG A 238 -4.49 12.80 25.21
CA ARG A 238 -3.12 12.36 25.49
C ARG A 238 -2.22 13.48 26.02
N THR A 239 -2.51 14.75 25.74
CA THR A 239 -1.69 15.86 26.25
C THR A 239 -1.80 16.06 27.77
N TYR A 240 -2.78 15.44 28.43
CA TYR A 240 -2.87 15.46 29.91
C TYR A 240 -2.07 14.32 30.57
N SER A 241 -1.39 13.49 29.78
CA SER A 241 -0.59 12.37 30.27
C SER A 241 0.79 12.85 30.72
N GLN A 242 1.49 12.03 31.52
CA GLN A 242 2.88 12.28 31.86
C GLN A 242 3.77 12.37 30.61
N PRO A 243 4.83 13.20 30.61
CA PRO A 243 5.75 13.38 29.49
C PRO A 243 6.68 12.18 29.35
N LEU A 244 6.12 11.09 28.81
CA LEU A 244 6.81 9.82 28.60
C LEU A 244 6.94 9.56 27.10
N GLU A 245 8.12 9.09 26.69
CA GLU A 245 8.33 8.62 25.33
C GLU A 245 7.38 7.46 25.03
N SER A 246 6.78 7.46 23.83
CA SER A 246 5.84 6.41 23.43
C SER A 246 6.57 5.27 22.74
N VAL A 247 6.60 4.10 23.34
CA VAL A 247 7.07 2.87 22.69
C VAL A 247 5.88 2.20 21.99
N MET A 248 5.93 2.07 20.66
CA MET A 248 4.84 1.47 19.89
C MET A 248 5.08 -0.02 19.63
N ILE A 249 4.08 -0.84 19.96
CA ILE A 249 4.07 -2.28 19.65
C ILE A 249 2.93 -2.56 18.68
N GLY A 250 3.25 -3.25 17.58
CA GLY A 250 2.28 -3.75 16.64
C GLY A 250 1.61 -5.01 17.19
N VAL A 251 0.29 -5.12 17.07
CA VAL A 251 -0.47 -6.30 17.50
C VAL A 251 -1.27 -6.83 16.33
N ILE A 252 -1.03 -8.09 15.96
CA ILE A 252 -1.81 -8.80 14.94
C ILE A 252 -2.72 -9.80 15.66
N ALA A 253 -4.04 -9.65 15.51
CA ALA A 253 -5.00 -10.55 16.14
C ALA A 253 -6.28 -10.70 15.30
N PRO A 254 -6.96 -11.87 15.35
CA PRO A 254 -8.26 -12.04 14.71
C PRO A 254 -9.32 -11.34 15.56
N LEU A 255 -9.64 -10.09 15.26
CA LEU A 255 -10.66 -9.31 15.97
C LEU A 255 -12.07 -9.52 15.40
N SER A 256 -12.14 -10.03 14.18
CA SER A 256 -13.34 -10.52 13.51
C SER A 256 -13.13 -11.94 12.93
N GLY A 257 -14.11 -12.44 12.19
CA GLY A 257 -14.11 -13.81 11.67
C GLY A 257 -14.36 -14.89 12.73
N PRO A 258 -14.13 -16.18 12.39
CA PRO A 258 -14.43 -17.32 13.26
C PRO A 258 -13.72 -17.29 14.62
N SER A 259 -12.49 -16.76 14.66
CA SER A 259 -11.68 -16.65 15.89
C SER A 259 -11.78 -15.27 16.57
N GLY A 260 -12.75 -14.45 16.18
CA GLY A 260 -12.90 -13.07 16.66
C GLY A 260 -13.02 -12.94 18.19
N SER A 261 -13.70 -13.88 18.84
CA SER A 261 -13.85 -13.89 20.31
C SER A 261 -12.51 -14.08 21.02
N GLU A 262 -11.69 -15.01 20.55
CA GLU A 262 -10.36 -15.31 21.10
C GLU A 262 -9.41 -14.14 20.90
N GLY A 263 -9.37 -13.54 19.70
CA GLY A 263 -8.49 -12.40 19.43
C GLY A 263 -8.88 -11.16 20.22
N ARG A 264 -10.17 -10.90 20.46
CA ARG A 264 -10.59 -9.79 21.35
C ARG A 264 -10.20 -10.04 22.82
N ALA A 265 -10.31 -11.28 23.30
CA ALA A 265 -9.85 -11.63 24.65
C ALA A 265 -8.34 -11.45 24.80
N TYR A 266 -7.58 -11.88 23.79
CA TYR A 266 -6.13 -11.67 23.71
C TYR A 266 -5.74 -10.19 23.71
N LEU A 267 -6.34 -9.40 22.83
CA LEU A 267 -6.10 -7.95 22.76
C LEU A 267 -6.38 -7.27 24.10
N LYS A 268 -7.48 -7.64 24.77
CA LYS A 268 -7.80 -7.12 26.10
C LYS A 268 -6.69 -7.44 27.11
N GLY A 269 -6.15 -8.66 27.08
CA GLY A 269 -5.01 -9.06 27.91
C GLY A 269 -3.78 -8.20 27.67
N ILE A 270 -3.42 -7.95 26.40
CA ILE A 270 -2.30 -7.07 26.02
C ILE A 270 -2.55 -5.65 26.52
N GLN A 271 -3.77 -5.12 26.34
CA GLN A 271 -4.11 -3.76 26.79
C GLN A 271 -4.01 -3.60 28.31
N GLU A 272 -4.44 -4.60 29.08
CA GLU A 272 -4.29 -4.58 30.54
C GLU A 272 -2.83 -4.70 30.97
N ALA A 273 -2.01 -5.49 30.26
CA ALA A 273 -0.57 -5.55 30.50
C ALA A 273 0.11 -4.21 30.15
N ALA A 274 -0.21 -3.62 28.99
CA ALA A 274 0.31 -2.34 28.53
C ALA A 274 0.09 -1.22 29.56
N LYS A 275 -1.10 -1.18 30.18
CA LYS A 275 -1.42 -0.21 31.24
C LYS A 275 -0.55 -0.39 32.50
N ARG A 276 -0.14 -1.62 32.81
CA ARG A 276 0.70 -1.94 34.00
C ARG A 276 2.18 -1.69 33.75
N PHE A 277 2.64 -1.95 32.53
CA PHE A 277 4.05 -1.79 32.14
C PHE A 277 4.37 -0.41 31.57
N SER A 278 3.35 0.44 31.39
CA SER A 278 3.57 1.87 31.30
C SER A 278 4.00 2.33 32.70
N ASP A 279 5.30 2.43 32.91
CA ASP A 279 5.93 2.90 34.15
C ASP A 279 6.38 4.36 33.98
N ASP A 280 7.02 4.94 34.99
CA ASP A 280 7.53 6.33 35.01
C ASP A 280 8.54 6.66 33.89
N ASN A 281 8.95 5.68 33.06
CA ASN A 281 9.98 5.86 32.03
C ASN A 281 9.45 5.86 30.58
N TYR A 282 8.33 5.19 30.28
CA TYR A 282 7.78 5.13 28.92
C TYR A 282 6.28 4.78 28.91
N SER A 283 5.57 5.25 27.89
CA SER A 283 4.17 4.90 27.63
C SER A 283 4.08 3.84 26.52
N LEU A 284 3.37 2.74 26.78
CA LEU A 284 3.18 1.72 25.76
C LEU A 284 1.95 2.01 24.87
N VAL A 285 2.18 2.19 23.58
CA VAL A 285 1.13 2.42 22.57
C VAL A 285 0.98 1.18 21.70
N LEU A 286 -0.27 0.74 21.46
CA LEU A 286 -0.55 -0.43 20.64
C LEU A 286 -1.11 0.01 19.27
N GLU A 287 -0.46 -0.39 18.19
CA GLU A 287 -1.05 -0.33 16.84
C GLU A 287 -1.62 -1.71 16.50
N VAL A 288 -2.94 -1.80 16.43
CA VAL A 288 -3.65 -3.10 16.35
C VAL A 288 -4.21 -3.30 14.95
N VAL A 289 -3.93 -4.46 14.34
CA VAL A 289 -4.44 -4.86 13.03
C VAL A 289 -5.29 -6.12 13.17
N ASP A 290 -6.51 -6.06 12.63
CA ASP A 290 -7.39 -7.22 12.51
C ASP A 290 -7.02 -8.04 11.27
N ASN A 291 -6.51 -9.25 11.47
CA ASN A 291 -6.20 -10.16 10.37
C ASN A 291 -7.37 -11.10 10.02
N GLU A 292 -8.49 -11.04 10.75
CA GLU A 292 -9.69 -11.86 10.58
C GLU A 292 -9.47 -13.39 10.65
N GLY A 293 -8.27 -13.82 11.09
CA GLY A 293 -7.84 -15.21 11.07
C GLY A 293 -7.30 -15.71 9.72
N ASP A 294 -7.05 -14.84 8.75
CA ASP A 294 -6.61 -15.18 7.39
C ASP A 294 -5.07 -15.03 7.22
N GLU A 295 -4.44 -15.97 6.50
CA GLU A 295 -2.99 -15.99 6.30
C GLU A 295 -2.45 -14.89 5.39
N LEU A 296 -3.21 -14.49 4.36
CA LEU A 296 -2.81 -13.41 3.45
C LEU A 296 -2.90 -12.08 4.18
N LYS A 297 -4.01 -11.83 4.88
CA LYS A 297 -4.18 -10.64 5.75
C LYS A 297 -3.13 -10.58 6.84
N THR A 298 -2.68 -11.72 7.36
CA THR A 298 -1.57 -11.79 8.32
C THR A 298 -0.27 -11.28 7.70
N THR A 299 0.04 -11.72 6.48
CA THR A 299 1.24 -11.27 5.74
C THR A 299 1.20 -9.76 5.50
N GLU A 300 0.05 -9.26 5.04
CA GLU A 300 -0.18 -7.82 4.85
C GLU A 300 -0.04 -7.04 6.16
N SER A 301 -0.57 -7.58 7.27
CA SER A 301 -0.48 -6.96 8.60
C SER A 301 0.96 -6.80 9.07
N VAL A 302 1.82 -7.82 8.86
CA VAL A 302 3.25 -7.74 9.18
C VAL A 302 3.92 -6.64 8.35
N GLN A 303 3.65 -6.58 7.04
CA GLN A 303 4.20 -5.56 6.17
C GLN A 303 3.80 -4.15 6.61
N ILE A 304 2.51 -3.93 6.89
CA ILE A 304 1.97 -2.64 7.35
C ILE A 304 2.65 -2.20 8.64
N LEU A 305 2.74 -3.08 9.64
CA LEU A 305 3.35 -2.74 10.93
C LEU A 305 4.86 -2.52 10.81
N SER A 306 5.55 -3.33 10.00
CA SER A 306 7.00 -3.20 9.78
C SER A 306 7.41 -1.92 9.06
N ALA A 307 6.49 -1.32 8.28
CA ALA A 307 6.74 -0.07 7.57
C ALA A 307 6.68 1.16 8.50
N ASN A 308 6.09 1.05 9.69
CA ASN A 308 6.06 2.15 10.66
C ASN A 308 7.37 2.17 11.48
N PRO A 309 8.24 3.18 11.30
CA PRO A 309 9.56 3.21 11.96
C PRO A 309 9.47 3.29 13.49
N ASN A 310 8.32 3.66 14.03
CA ASN A 310 8.09 3.76 15.48
C ASN A 310 7.69 2.45 16.14
N ILE A 311 7.36 1.41 15.35
CA ILE A 311 7.00 0.10 15.89
C ILE A 311 8.28 -0.68 16.19
N VAL A 312 8.53 -0.92 17.48
CA VAL A 312 9.75 -1.60 17.94
C VAL A 312 9.66 -3.13 17.85
N ALA A 313 8.43 -3.67 17.89
CA ALA A 313 8.17 -5.10 17.77
C ALA A 313 6.72 -5.36 17.36
N ILE A 314 6.49 -6.54 16.78
CA ILE A 314 5.17 -7.08 16.44
C ILE A 314 4.88 -8.26 17.37
N LEU A 315 3.69 -8.26 17.96
CA LEU A 315 3.17 -9.33 18.80
C LEU A 315 1.98 -10.01 18.09
N GLY A 316 2.05 -11.34 17.98
CA GLY A 316 1.06 -12.16 17.28
C GLY A 316 1.57 -12.71 15.94
N PRO A 317 0.72 -13.40 15.17
CA PRO A 317 -0.70 -13.68 15.46
C PRO A 317 -0.90 -14.86 16.42
N LEU A 318 -2.17 -15.15 16.75
CA LEU A 318 -2.56 -16.23 17.66
C LEU A 318 -2.58 -17.63 17.05
N SER A 319 -2.90 -17.76 15.76
CA SER A 319 -3.04 -19.07 15.12
C SER A 319 -1.68 -19.61 14.69
N THR A 320 -1.53 -20.94 14.66
CA THR A 320 -0.31 -21.59 14.16
C THR A 320 -0.09 -21.31 12.67
N SER A 321 -1.15 -21.32 11.85
CA SER A 321 -1.05 -21.01 10.42
C SER A 321 -0.64 -19.56 10.19
N GLY A 322 -1.27 -18.61 10.91
CA GLY A 322 -0.88 -17.21 10.89
C GLY A 322 0.56 -17.02 11.38
N SER A 323 1.00 -17.75 12.40
CA SER A 323 2.38 -17.66 12.91
C SER A 323 3.41 -18.06 11.85
N ILE A 324 3.12 -19.08 11.02
CA ILE A 324 3.97 -19.48 9.90
C ILE A 324 4.04 -18.35 8.87
N SER A 325 2.88 -17.81 8.45
CA SER A 325 2.81 -16.74 7.45
C SER A 325 3.49 -15.47 7.93
N ALA A 326 3.27 -15.08 9.18
CA ALA A 326 3.92 -13.93 9.81
C ALA A 326 5.44 -14.12 9.90
N SER A 327 5.91 -15.30 10.28
CA SER A 327 7.35 -15.61 10.35
C SER A 327 8.00 -15.52 8.97
N ALA A 328 7.35 -16.07 7.94
CA ALA A 328 7.84 -15.98 6.56
C ALA A 328 7.90 -14.53 6.06
N ALA A 329 6.90 -13.70 6.41
CA ALA A 329 6.86 -12.29 6.06
C ALA A 329 7.95 -11.49 6.80
N ALA A 330 8.15 -11.75 8.09
CA ALA A 330 9.09 -11.00 8.94
C ALA A 330 10.55 -11.44 8.77
N ALA A 331 10.82 -12.63 8.23
CA ALA A 331 12.16 -13.25 8.18
C ALA A 331 13.29 -12.34 7.64
N GLN A 332 12.99 -11.43 6.72
CA GLN A 332 13.96 -10.52 6.10
C GLN A 332 13.81 -9.07 6.57
N MET A 333 12.91 -8.82 7.53
CA MET A 333 12.62 -7.50 8.07
C MET A 333 13.45 -7.24 9.33
N LYS A 334 13.75 -5.98 9.61
CA LYS A 334 14.48 -5.55 10.81
C LYS A 334 13.55 -5.28 11.99
N ILE A 335 12.53 -6.11 12.18
CA ILE A 335 11.54 -5.95 13.26
C ILE A 335 11.40 -7.24 14.05
N LEU A 336 11.37 -7.13 15.37
CA LEU A 336 11.18 -8.29 16.25
C LEU A 336 9.73 -8.80 16.13
N LEU A 337 9.54 -10.07 15.77
CA LEU A 337 8.25 -10.74 15.75
C LEU A 337 8.15 -11.71 16.94
N MET A 338 7.17 -11.51 17.80
CA MET A 338 6.89 -12.35 18.97
C MET A 338 5.63 -13.16 18.78
N LEU A 339 5.77 -14.48 18.81
CA LEU A 339 4.69 -15.45 18.59
C LEU A 339 4.18 -15.97 19.94
N PRO A 340 2.99 -15.55 20.42
CA PRO A 340 2.52 -15.79 21.78
C PRO A 340 2.12 -17.25 22.04
N THR A 341 1.48 -17.88 21.06
CA THR A 341 0.77 -19.16 21.20
C THR A 341 1.23 -20.20 20.20
N ALA A 342 2.22 -19.86 19.35
CA ALA A 342 2.75 -20.80 18.40
C ALA A 342 3.28 -22.05 19.11
N SER A 343 2.92 -23.22 18.59
CA SER A 343 3.32 -24.52 19.13
C SER A 343 4.20 -25.32 18.16
N ARG A 344 4.30 -24.88 16.90
CA ARG A 344 5.09 -25.55 15.87
C ARG A 344 6.58 -25.31 16.09
N MET A 345 7.35 -26.38 16.23
CA MET A 345 8.81 -26.32 16.31
C MET A 345 9.41 -25.77 15.00
N GLY A 346 10.50 -25.02 15.13
CA GLY A 346 11.29 -24.51 14.01
C GLY A 346 10.79 -23.18 13.40
N LEU A 347 9.79 -22.53 13.98
CA LEU A 347 9.36 -21.20 13.54
C LEU A 347 10.43 -20.13 13.76
N THR A 348 11.21 -20.25 14.84
CA THR A 348 12.37 -19.39 15.11
C THR A 348 13.48 -19.55 14.06
N ASN A 349 13.48 -20.62 13.26
CA ASN A 349 14.45 -20.79 12.17
C ASN A 349 14.10 -19.95 10.93
N ALA A 350 12.93 -19.30 10.90
CA ALA A 350 12.54 -18.42 9.80
C ALA A 350 13.44 -17.19 9.72
N GLY A 351 13.89 -16.66 10.86
CA GLY A 351 14.83 -15.54 10.94
C GLY A 351 15.19 -15.23 12.39
N ASP A 352 16.36 -14.63 12.60
CA ASP A 352 16.91 -14.29 13.93
C ASP A 352 16.01 -13.32 14.72
N ASN A 353 15.10 -12.63 14.02
CA ASN A 353 14.13 -11.69 14.55
C ASN A 353 12.78 -12.32 14.93
N VAL A 354 12.64 -13.66 14.86
CA VAL A 354 11.40 -14.38 15.20
C VAL A 354 11.56 -15.13 16.53
N LEU A 355 10.78 -14.73 17.53
CA LEU A 355 10.78 -15.34 18.86
C LEU A 355 9.44 -16.03 19.16
N GLN A 356 9.52 -17.24 19.72
CA GLN A 356 8.37 -17.98 20.22
C GLN A 356 8.29 -17.83 21.74
N LEU A 357 7.19 -17.28 22.25
CA LEU A 357 7.01 -17.01 23.68
C LEU A 357 6.50 -18.22 24.46
N ASN A 358 5.97 -19.22 23.76
CA ASN A 358 5.52 -20.45 24.39
C ASN A 358 6.71 -21.40 24.59
N SER A 359 7.17 -21.55 25.83
CA SER A 359 8.20 -22.52 26.16
C SER A 359 7.62 -23.93 26.02
N THR A 360 7.96 -24.63 24.94
CA THR A 360 7.77 -26.08 24.94
C THR A 360 8.74 -26.68 25.96
N LEU A 361 8.33 -27.76 26.65
CA LEU A 361 9.18 -28.50 27.61
C LEU A 361 10.56 -28.88 27.04
N PHE A 362 10.72 -28.88 25.71
CA PHE A 362 11.97 -29.15 25.00
C PHE A 362 13.00 -27.99 25.02
N GLN A 363 12.57 -26.75 25.27
CA GLN A 363 13.45 -25.58 25.35
C GLN A 363 13.89 -25.21 26.78
N GLN A 364 13.35 -25.90 27.79
CA GLN A 364 13.69 -25.71 29.21
C GLN A 364 14.74 -26.75 29.71
N GLY A 365 15.37 -27.49 28.79
CA GLY A 365 16.38 -28.52 29.10
C GLY A 365 17.81 -28.01 29.00
#